data_AF-A0A7Y3LVC1-F1
#
_entry.id   AF-A0A7Y3LVC1-F1
#
_cell.length_a   1.000
_cell.length_b   1.000
_cell.length_c   1.000
_cell.angle_alpha   90.00
_cell.angle_beta   90.00
_cell.angle_gamma   90.00
#
_symmetry.space_group_name_H-M   'P 1'
#
loop_
_entity.id
_entity.type
_entity.pdbx_description
1 polymer ?
#
loop_
_entity_poly.entity_id
_entity_poly.type
_entity_poly.pdbx_seq_one_letter_code
_entity_poly.pdbx_strand_id
1 'polypeptide(L)' 'MSPEGQAVNPADHGRQPLDAAAALRGHAAQTRVRADQFAAVLEDIAANGLPDPEQCTPWEDLHERHLVRLARPAVA' A
#
# COMPACT_ATOMS: atom_id res chain seq x y z
N MET A 1 15.68 1.41 -45.96
CA MET A 1 14.48 0.99 -45.22
C MET A 1 14.90 -0.09 -44.23
N SER A 2 15.48 0.31 -43.10
CA SER A 2 15.82 -0.64 -42.04
C SER A 2 14.55 -0.87 -41.21
N PRO A 3 14.12 -2.12 -40.98
CA PRO A 3 13.05 -2.35 -40.02
C PRO A 3 13.64 -2.08 -38.64
N GLU A 4 13.06 -1.11 -37.96
CA GLU A 4 13.37 -0.76 -36.58
C GLU A 4 13.25 -2.02 -35.71
N GLY A 5 14.28 -2.28 -34.92
CA GLY A 5 14.28 -3.34 -33.92
C GLY A 5 13.14 -3.09 -32.95
N GLN A 6 12.04 -3.82 -33.16
CA GLN A 6 10.98 -4.01 -32.17
C GLN A 6 11.67 -4.41 -30.87
N ALA A 7 11.76 -3.48 -29.92
CA ALA A 7 12.20 -3.79 -28.57
C ALA A 7 11.18 -4.78 -28.01
N VAL A 8 11.55 -6.06 -28.02
CA VAL A 8 10.76 -7.12 -27.40
C VAL A 8 10.62 -6.72 -25.94
N ASN A 9 9.42 -6.31 -25.54
CA ASN A 9 9.15 -5.99 -24.15
C ASN A 9 9.26 -7.32 -23.38
N PRO A 10 10.20 -7.47 -22.43
CA PRO A 10 10.42 -8.74 -21.70
C PRO A 10 9.20 -9.20 -20.90
N ALA A 11 8.14 -8.38 -20.88
CA ALA A 11 6.83 -8.69 -20.35
C ALA A 11 6.07 -9.81 -21.07
N ASP A 12 6.38 -10.11 -22.33
CA ASP A 12 5.51 -10.92 -23.20
C ASP A 12 5.75 -12.44 -23.15
N HIS A 13 6.57 -12.91 -22.21
CA HIS A 13 6.80 -14.34 -22.00
C HIS A 13 5.69 -14.95 -21.13
N GLY A 14 4.64 -15.51 -21.76
CA GLY A 14 3.81 -16.57 -21.15
C GLY A 14 3.02 -16.18 -19.89
N ARG A 15 2.64 -14.91 -19.70
CA ARG A 15 1.81 -14.51 -18.55
C ARG A 15 0.42 -15.13 -18.66
N GLN A 16 0.03 -15.92 -17.67
CA GLN A 16 -1.32 -16.44 -17.57
C GLN A 16 -2.26 -15.44 -16.87
N PRO A 17 -3.54 -15.39 -17.27
CA PRO A 17 -4.52 -14.55 -16.60
C PRO A 17 -4.72 -15.01 -15.15
N LEU A 18 -4.79 -14.04 -14.23
CA LEU A 18 -5.06 -14.29 -12.82
C LEU A 18 -6.56 -14.14 -12.54
N ASP A 19 -7.18 -15.17 -11.96
CA ASP A 19 -8.60 -15.17 -11.59
C ASP A 19 -8.96 -14.00 -10.64
N ALA A 20 -8.06 -13.69 -9.70
CA ALA A 20 -8.19 -12.58 -8.75
C ALA A 20 -7.73 -11.20 -9.26
N ALA A 21 -7.60 -10.99 -10.59
CA ALA A 21 -7.08 -9.72 -11.13
C ALA A 21 -7.86 -8.47 -10.71
N ALA A 22 -9.19 -8.59 -10.51
CA ALA A 22 -10.01 -7.48 -10.04
C ALA A 22 -9.72 -7.12 -8.58
N ALA A 23 -9.55 -8.12 -7.70
CA ALA A 23 -9.19 -7.91 -6.31
C ALA A 23 -7.82 -7.24 -6.18
N LEU A 24 -6.84 -7.65 -7.01
CA LEU A 24 -5.52 -7.05 -7.02
C LEU A 24 -5.56 -5.58 -7.49
N ARG A 25 -6.36 -5.27 -8.51
CA ARG A 25 -6.59 -3.88 -8.95
C ARG A 25 -7.25 -3.04 -7.86
N GLY A 26 -8.23 -3.59 -7.15
CA GLY A 26 -8.87 -2.94 -6.00
C GLY A 26 -7.88 -2.66 -4.87
N HIS A 27 -7.04 -3.64 -4.52
CA HIS A 27 -5.99 -3.47 -3.54
C HIS A 27 -4.99 -2.38 -3.97
N ALA A 28 -4.56 -2.39 -5.24
CA ALA A 28 -3.67 -1.35 -5.76
C ALA A 28 -4.30 0.05 -5.70
N ALA A 29 -5.60 0.19 -5.95
CA ALA A 29 -6.30 1.47 -5.81
C ALA A 29 -6.33 1.92 -4.34
N GLN A 30 -6.66 1.02 -3.40
CA GLN A 30 -6.64 1.32 -1.97
C GLN A 30 -5.24 1.71 -1.48
N THR A 31 -4.20 1.04 -1.97
CA THR A 31 -2.80 1.36 -1.63
C THR A 31 -2.41 2.75 -2.11
N ARG A 32 -2.81 3.15 -3.33
CA ARG A 32 -2.57 4.52 -3.81
C ARG A 32 -3.24 5.56 -2.92
N VAL A 33 -4.52 5.36 -2.58
CA VAL A 33 -5.24 6.27 -1.68
C VAL A 33 -4.56 6.37 -0.30
N ARG A 34 -4.08 5.26 0.26
CA ARG A 34 -3.33 5.29 1.53
C ARG A 34 -2.00 6.03 1.40
N ALA A 35 -1.30 5.87 0.28
CA ALA A 35 -0.05 6.60 0.02
C ALA A 35 -0.30 8.11 -0.06
N ASP A 36 -1.37 8.54 -0.73
CA ASP A 36 -1.75 9.95 -0.82
C ASP A 36 -2.08 10.52 0.56
N GLN A 37 -2.82 9.77 1.39
CA GLN A 37 -3.11 10.17 2.77
C GLN A 37 -1.85 10.29 3.62
N PHE A 38 -0.91 9.35 3.48
CA PHE A 38 0.34 9.38 4.23
C PHE A 38 1.22 10.56 3.81
N ALA A 39 1.33 10.83 2.50
CA ALA A 39 2.04 11.98 1.98
C ALA A 39 1.47 13.29 2.57
N ALA A 40 0.15 13.45 2.59
CA ALA A 40 -0.51 14.62 3.17
C ALA A 40 -0.18 14.81 4.67
N VAL A 41 -0.14 13.73 5.46
CA VAL A 41 0.26 13.81 6.88
C VAL A 41 1.72 14.22 7.03
N LEU A 42 2.63 13.69 6.21
CA LEU A 42 4.04 14.07 6.26
C LEU A 42 4.25 15.54 5.85
N GLU A 43 3.51 16.01 4.85
CA GLU A 43 3.52 17.42 4.43
C GLU A 43 2.99 18.34 5.53
N ASP A 44 1.92 17.94 6.21
CA ASP A 44 1.37 18.66 7.36
C ASP A 44 2.37 18.74 8.51
N ILE A 45 3.02 17.62 8.86
CA ILE A 45 4.08 17.60 9.89
C ILE A 45 5.26 18.51 9.49
N ALA A 46 5.64 18.49 8.21
CA ALA A 46 6.71 19.36 7.72
C ALA A 46 6.35 20.84 7.80
N ALA A 47 5.07 21.19 7.60
CA ALA A 47 4.57 22.56 7.64
C ALA A 47 4.30 23.07 9.08
N ASN A 48 3.80 22.20 9.95
CA ASN A 48 3.23 22.58 11.25
C ASN A 48 3.97 22.01 12.46
N GLY A 49 4.94 21.13 12.25
CA GLY A 49 5.63 20.39 13.31
C GLY A 49 4.87 19.13 13.74
N LEU A 50 5.40 18.44 14.76
CA LEU A 50 4.77 17.23 15.28
C LEU A 50 3.48 17.57 16.07
N PRO A 51 2.47 16.68 16.04
CA PRO A 51 1.31 16.80 16.91
C PRO A 51 1.70 16.66 18.39
N ASP A 52 0.86 17.20 19.26
CA ASP A 52 1.00 17.07 20.71
C ASP A 52 0.99 15.57 21.12
N PRO A 53 2.00 15.08 21.86
CA PRO A 53 2.06 13.70 22.29
C PRO A 53 0.86 13.28 23.15
N GLU A 54 0.23 14.20 23.91
CA GLU A 54 -0.96 13.88 24.70
C GLU A 54 -2.19 13.56 23.82
N GLN A 55 -2.17 13.99 22.56
CA GLN A 55 -3.21 13.72 21.57
C GLN A 55 -2.89 12.50 20.69
N CYS A 56 -1.70 11.91 20.86
CA CYS A 56 -1.25 10.75 20.10
C CYS A 56 -1.54 9.45 20.84
N THR A 57 -1.72 8.36 20.10
CA THR A 57 -1.75 7.02 20.70
C THR A 57 -0.31 6.51 20.85
N PRO A 58 0.10 6.02 22.04
CA PRO A 58 1.39 5.36 22.22
C PRO A 58 1.60 4.20 21.24
N TRP A 59 2.84 4.02 20.82
CA TRP A 59 3.18 2.98 19.85
C TRP A 59 2.91 1.57 20.41
N GLU A 60 3.20 1.38 21.69
CA GLU A 60 3.01 0.14 22.43
C GLU A 60 1.54 -0.31 22.36
N ASP A 61 0.62 0.61 22.63
CA ASP A 61 -0.83 0.36 22.59
C ASP A 61 -1.29 -0.04 21.18
N LEU A 62 -0.81 0.66 20.14
CA LEU A 62 -1.13 0.34 18.74
C LEU A 62 -0.58 -1.04 18.34
N HIS A 63 0.67 -1.31 18.71
CA HIS A 63 1.36 -2.54 18.40
C HIS A 63 0.68 -3.75 19.06
N GLU A 64 0.35 -3.66 20.35
CA GLU A 64 -0.35 -4.72 21.08
C GLU A 64 -1.74 -5.00 20.49
N ARG A 65 -2.52 -3.95 20.21
CA ARG A 65 -3.84 -4.09 19.56
C ARG A 65 -3.73 -4.75 18.18
N HIS A 66 -2.67 -4.48 17.45
CA HIS A 66 -2.41 -5.12 16.16
C HIS A 66 -2.08 -6.60 16.32
N LEU A 67 -1.20 -6.95 17.25
CA LEU A 67 -0.83 -8.34 17.53
C LEU A 67 -2.04 -9.16 18.00
N VAL A 68 -2.87 -8.63 18.90
CA VAL A 68 -4.11 -9.29 19.34
C VAL A 68 -5.03 -9.58 18.15
N ARG A 69 -5.13 -8.65 17.20
CA ARG A 69 -5.95 -8.84 15.98
C ARG A 69 -5.41 -9.97 15.11
N LEU A 70 -4.09 -10.07 14.96
CA LEU A 70 -3.44 -11.14 14.20
C LEU A 70 -3.50 -12.50 14.91
N ALA A 71 -3.47 -12.50 16.25
CA ALA A 71 -3.58 -13.71 17.07
C ALA A 71 -5.01 -14.27 17.12
N ARG A 72 -6.02 -13.46 16.80
CA ARG A 72 -7.41 -13.95 16.69
C ARG A 72 -7.52 -14.84 15.43
N PRO A 73 -7.95 -16.11 15.57
CA PRO A 73 -8.16 -16.96 14.41
C PRO A 73 -9.14 -16.26 13.45
N ALA A 74 -8.80 -16.24 12.16
CA ALA A 74 -9.74 -15.83 11.14
C ALA A 74 -10.95 -16.76 11.25
N VAL A 75 -12.10 -16.21 11.67
CA VAL A 75 -13.35 -16.97 11.75
C VAL A 75 -13.60 -17.52 10.34
N ALA A 76 -13.63 -18.85 10.24
CA ALA A 76 -13.91 -19.60 9.01
C ALA A 76 -15.40 -19.56 8.67
#